data_AF-A0A7C8DE67-F1
#
_entry.id   AF-A0A7C8DE67-F1
#
_cell.length_a   1.000
_cell.length_b   1.000
_cell.length_c   1.000
_cell.angle_alpha   90.00
_cell.angle_beta   90.00
_cell.angle_gamma   90.00
#
_symmetry.space_group_name_H-M   'P 1'
#
loop_
_entity.id
_entity.type
_entity.pdbx_description
1 polymer ?
#
loop_
_entity_poly.entity_id
_entity_poly.type
_entity_poly.pdbx_seq_one_letter_code
_entity_poly.pdbx_strand_id
1 'polypeptide(L)'
;MALDMAKYRVLFLEEAAEHLADMGKALLDLEKDTASAESIDVIFRMAHSIKSMAASVGYDPVMEVSHALEDRMETIRSAGCVPPGDSLSLLFRGLEGLEQMVAIVSETGEAPPERPDLVSELSVPIEATPVTSMCVESESTPPPESLPEPPDAAELDVELAAVMAALEAEAGAKKKLLN
;
A
#
# COMPACT_ATOMS: atom_id res chain seq x y z
N MET A 1 -16.18 1.86 -20.04
CA MET A 1 -15.62 0.87 -19.08
C MET A 1 -14.10 0.71 -19.25
N ALA A 2 -13.53 0.48 -20.44
CA ALA A 2 -12.06 0.37 -20.60
C ALA A 2 -11.27 1.63 -20.20
N LEU A 3 -11.83 2.83 -20.41
CA LEU A 3 -11.23 4.10 -19.99
C LEU A 3 -11.11 4.22 -18.46
N ASP A 4 -12.05 3.59 -17.74
CA ASP A 4 -12.16 3.68 -16.29
C ASP A 4 -11.04 2.88 -15.61
N MET A 5 -10.79 1.66 -16.12
CA MET A 5 -9.72 0.78 -15.64
C MET A 5 -8.33 1.38 -15.87
N ALA A 6 -8.12 2.08 -16.98
CA ALA A 6 -6.86 2.78 -17.23
C ALA A 6 -6.62 3.91 -16.22
N LYS A 7 -7.68 4.62 -15.80
CA LYS A 7 -7.60 5.66 -14.77
C LYS A 7 -7.31 5.06 -13.39
N TYR A 8 -8.02 3.99 -13.00
CA TYR A 8 -7.77 3.30 -11.73
C TYR A 8 -6.36 2.72 -11.65
N ARG A 9 -5.82 2.21 -12.76
CA ARG A 9 -4.43 1.75 -12.82
C ARG A 9 -3.43 2.88 -12.57
N VAL A 10 -3.60 4.04 -13.19
CA VAL A 10 -2.69 5.18 -12.98
C VAL A 10 -2.69 5.59 -11.51
N LEU A 11 -3.88 5.71 -10.91
CA LEU A 11 -4.01 6.05 -9.49
C LEU A 11 -3.35 4.97 -8.60
N PHE A 12 -3.58 3.70 -8.88
CA PHE A 12 -2.93 2.60 -8.17
C PHE A 12 -1.40 2.70 -8.25
N LEU A 13 -0.83 2.97 -9.42
CA LEU A 13 0.62 3.05 -9.60
C LEU A 13 1.24 4.23 -8.83
N GLU A 14 0.57 5.38 -8.82
CA GLU A 14 1.01 6.56 -8.07
C GLU A 14 1.01 6.29 -6.56
N GLU A 15 -0.12 5.84 -6.01
CA GLU A 15 -0.27 5.56 -4.58
C GLU A 15 0.60 4.38 -4.11
N ALA A 16 0.68 3.31 -4.92
CA ALA A 16 1.54 2.17 -4.58
C ALA A 16 3.02 2.59 -4.54
N ALA A 17 3.48 3.43 -5.47
CA ALA A 17 4.86 3.92 -5.45
C ALA A 17 5.16 4.76 -4.20
N GLU A 18 4.23 5.60 -3.76
CA GLU A 18 4.38 6.38 -2.53
C GLU A 18 4.44 5.47 -1.29
N HIS A 19 3.51 4.52 -1.18
CA HIS A 19 3.50 3.57 -0.07
C HIS A 19 4.74 2.67 -0.01
N LEU A 20 5.24 2.20 -1.17
CA LEU A 20 6.47 1.42 -1.25
C LEU A 20 7.68 2.26 -0.81
N ALA A 21 7.76 3.52 -1.25
CA ALA A 21 8.84 4.41 -0.85
C ALA A 21 8.84 4.70 0.66
N ASP A 22 7.66 4.92 1.26
CA ASP A 22 7.55 5.16 2.70
C ASP A 22 7.81 3.89 3.53
N MET A 23 7.35 2.74 3.05
CA MET A 23 7.68 1.44 3.64
C MET A 23 9.19 1.17 3.60
N GLY A 24 9.87 1.50 2.49
CA GLY A 24 11.32 1.38 2.38
C GLY A 24 12.09 2.25 3.38
N LYS A 25 11.67 3.51 3.56
CA LYS A 25 12.26 4.39 4.59
C LYS A 25 12.07 3.82 5.99
N ALA A 26 10.86 3.39 6.32
CA ALA A 26 10.55 2.82 7.62
C ALA A 26 11.32 1.51 7.88
N LEU A 27 11.53 0.67 6.86
CA LEU A 27 12.37 -0.52 6.99
C LEU A 27 13.85 -0.19 7.25
N LEU A 28 14.38 0.84 6.61
CA LEU A 28 15.74 1.33 6.90
C LEU A 28 15.86 1.91 8.31
N ASP A 29 14.80 2.47 8.86
CA ASP A 29 14.78 2.91 10.25
C ASP A 29 14.70 1.73 11.22
N LEU A 30 13.95 0.67 10.87
CA LEU A 30 13.97 -0.59 11.63
C LEU A 30 15.30 -1.32 11.58
N GLU A 31 16.07 -1.17 10.50
CA GLU A 31 17.43 -1.71 10.43
C GLU A 31 18.34 -1.07 11.48
N LYS A 32 18.15 0.21 11.78
CA LYS A 32 18.92 0.94 12.79
C LYS A 32 18.42 0.63 14.20
N ASP A 33 17.10 0.56 14.37
CA ASP A 33 16.42 0.27 15.63
C ASP A 33 15.21 -0.65 15.42
N THR A 34 15.41 -1.94 15.73
CA THR A 34 14.39 -2.98 15.56
C THR A 34 13.18 -2.84 16.50
N ALA A 35 13.23 -1.93 17.49
CA ALA A 35 12.13 -1.67 18.42
C ALA A 35 11.37 -0.37 18.10
N SER A 36 11.57 0.21 16.91
CA SER A 36 10.85 1.42 16.47
C SER A 36 9.37 1.12 16.19
N ALA A 37 8.52 1.32 17.17
CA ALA A 37 7.07 1.13 17.04
C ALA A 37 6.45 2.00 15.92
N GLU A 38 6.92 3.24 15.76
CA GLU A 38 6.48 4.14 14.69
C GLU A 38 6.76 3.54 13.31
N SER A 39 7.98 3.02 13.11
CA SER A 39 8.37 2.39 11.84
C SER A 39 7.57 1.12 11.57
N ILE A 40 7.33 0.30 12.61
CA ILE A 40 6.48 -0.91 12.50
C ILE A 40 5.06 -0.53 12.06
N ASP A 41 4.45 0.49 12.68
CA ASP A 41 3.10 0.93 12.37
C ASP A 41 3.00 1.54 10.96
N VAL A 42 4.01 2.29 10.53
CA VAL A 42 4.07 2.83 9.16
C VAL A 42 4.08 1.68 8.15
N ILE A 43 4.96 0.69 8.31
CA ILE A 43 5.07 -0.44 7.37
C ILE A 43 3.76 -1.24 7.32
N PHE A 44 3.16 -1.53 8.47
CA PHE A 44 1.87 -2.24 8.54
C PHE A 44 0.79 -1.49 7.75
N ARG A 45 0.68 -0.17 7.95
CA ARG A 45 -0.30 0.66 7.24
C ARG A 45 -0.05 0.70 5.74
N MET A 46 1.20 0.84 5.30
CA MET A 46 1.53 0.88 3.86
C MET A 46 1.19 -0.46 3.19
N ALA A 47 1.51 -1.59 3.83
CA ALA A 47 1.15 -2.92 3.34
C ALA A 47 -0.38 -3.09 3.22
N HIS A 48 -1.14 -2.66 4.24
CA HIS A 48 -2.60 -2.71 4.25
C HIS A 48 -3.23 -1.87 3.14
N SER A 49 -2.72 -0.65 2.91
CA SER A 49 -3.19 0.20 1.82
C SER A 49 -2.92 -0.45 0.46
N ILE A 50 -1.71 -0.98 0.23
CA ILE A 50 -1.36 -1.67 -1.03
C ILE A 50 -2.27 -2.87 -1.26
N LYS A 51 -2.55 -3.69 -0.24
CA LYS A 51 -3.48 -4.82 -0.30
C LYS A 51 -4.86 -4.38 -0.77
N SER A 52 -5.42 -3.36 -0.13
CA SER A 52 -6.78 -2.88 -0.39
C SER A 52 -6.91 -2.28 -1.79
N MET A 53 -5.90 -1.54 -2.24
CA MET A 53 -5.87 -0.98 -3.60
C MET A 53 -5.70 -2.08 -4.66
N ALA A 54 -4.82 -3.05 -4.42
CA ALA A 54 -4.63 -4.18 -5.32
C ALA A 54 -5.91 -5.01 -5.47
N ALA A 55 -6.63 -5.26 -4.36
CA ALA A 55 -7.93 -5.92 -4.38
C ALA A 55 -8.98 -5.13 -5.18
N SER A 56 -8.99 -3.80 -5.04
CA SER A 56 -9.96 -2.93 -5.74
C SER A 56 -9.75 -2.89 -7.25
N VAL A 57 -8.50 -2.97 -7.71
CA VAL A 57 -8.14 -2.95 -9.15
C VAL A 57 -8.11 -4.36 -9.76
N GLY A 58 -8.12 -5.42 -8.94
CA GLY A 58 -8.07 -6.82 -9.39
C GLY A 58 -6.66 -7.32 -9.69
N TYR A 59 -5.65 -6.77 -9.03
CA TYR A 59 -4.27 -7.26 -9.08
C TYR A 59 -4.04 -8.30 -7.99
N ASP A 60 -4.74 -9.43 -8.11
CA ASP A 60 -4.74 -10.50 -7.11
C ASP A 60 -3.33 -10.96 -6.68
N PRO A 61 -2.34 -11.11 -7.58
CA PRO A 61 -0.99 -11.47 -7.18
C PRO A 61 -0.34 -10.43 -6.23
N VAL A 62 -0.57 -9.13 -6.46
CA VAL A 62 -0.06 -8.06 -5.59
C VAL A 62 -0.79 -8.07 -4.25
N MET A 63 -2.10 -8.30 -4.29
CA MET A 63 -2.93 -8.43 -3.10
C MET A 63 -2.45 -9.60 -2.21
N GLU A 64 -2.13 -10.75 -2.78
CA GLU A 64 -1.63 -11.91 -2.03
C GLU A 64 -0.29 -11.64 -1.33
N VAL A 65 0.68 -11.05 -2.03
CA VAL A 65 2.00 -10.73 -1.44
C VAL A 65 1.88 -9.66 -0.36
N SER A 66 1.10 -8.60 -0.61
CA SER A 66 0.89 -7.53 0.37
C SER A 66 0.11 -8.00 1.60
N HIS A 67 -0.83 -8.93 1.43
CA HIS A 67 -1.53 -9.59 2.54
C HIS A 67 -0.58 -10.43 3.39
N ALA A 68 0.27 -11.27 2.78
CA ALA A 68 1.25 -12.05 3.53
C ALA A 68 2.26 -11.17 4.29
N LEU A 69 2.62 -10.01 3.71
CA LEU A 69 3.45 -9.01 4.38
C LEU A 69 2.71 -8.34 5.55
N GLU A 70 1.44 -7.97 5.36
CA GLU A 70 0.58 -7.40 6.40
C GLU A 70 0.42 -8.34 7.60
N ASP A 71 0.13 -9.63 7.37
CA ASP A 71 -0.03 -10.64 8.44
C ASP A 71 1.26 -10.81 9.26
N ARG A 72 2.42 -10.83 8.58
CA ARG A 72 3.72 -10.85 9.25
C ARG A 72 3.94 -9.59 10.07
N MET A 73 3.60 -8.42 9.52
CA MET A 73 3.72 -7.15 10.21
C MET A 73 2.75 -7.03 11.39
N GLU A 74 1.57 -7.62 11.33
CA GLU A 74 0.65 -7.69 12.47
C GLU A 74 1.27 -8.48 13.63
N THR A 75 1.95 -9.60 13.32
CA THR A 75 2.67 -10.39 14.33
C THR A 75 3.81 -9.58 14.95
N ILE A 76 4.59 -8.88 14.14
CA ILE A 76 5.70 -8.01 14.60
C ILE A 76 5.17 -6.85 15.43
N ARG A 77 4.08 -6.21 15.00
CA ARG A 77 3.40 -5.12 15.73
C ARG A 77 2.91 -5.59 17.09
N SER A 78 2.32 -6.77 17.14
CA SER A 78 1.88 -7.37 18.40
C SER A 78 3.04 -7.69 19.35
N ALA A 79 4.22 -8.00 18.82
CA ALA A 79 5.44 -8.21 19.61
C ALA A 79 6.13 -6.89 20.01
N GLY A 80 5.86 -5.78 19.32
CA GLY A 80 6.46 -4.47 19.55
C GLY A 80 7.92 -4.34 19.09
N CYS A 81 8.48 -5.37 18.48
CA CYS A 81 9.88 -5.44 18.06
C CYS A 81 10.02 -6.41 16.89
N VAL A 82 10.97 -6.14 15.98
CA VAL A 82 11.34 -7.10 14.92
C VAL A 82 12.15 -8.24 15.57
N PRO A 83 11.73 -9.50 15.44
CA PRO A 83 12.47 -10.64 15.97
C PRO A 83 13.84 -10.75 15.31
N PRO A 84 14.89 -11.15 16.06
CA PRO A 84 16.23 -11.35 15.50
C PRO A 84 16.25 -12.46 14.45
N GLY A 85 17.29 -12.48 13.61
CA GLY A 85 17.46 -13.43 12.52
C GLY A 85 17.06 -12.84 11.18
N ASP A 86 16.48 -13.65 10.30
CA ASP A 86 16.19 -13.27 8.91
C ASP A 86 14.91 -12.45 8.74
N SER A 87 14.23 -12.08 9.84
CA SER A 87 12.94 -11.36 9.81
C SER A 87 13.01 -10.05 9.02
N LEU A 88 13.98 -9.19 9.33
CA LEU A 88 14.11 -7.90 8.65
C LEU A 88 14.48 -8.08 7.17
N SER A 89 15.40 -9.01 6.87
CA SER A 89 15.77 -9.34 5.50
C SER A 89 14.57 -9.86 4.68
N LEU A 90 13.68 -10.62 5.31
CA LEU A 90 12.46 -11.10 4.69
C LEU A 90 11.45 -9.97 4.44
N LEU A 91 11.37 -8.96 5.32
CA LEU A 91 10.56 -7.76 5.05
C LEU A 91 11.09 -6.97 3.85
N PHE A 92 12.42 -6.80 3.73
CA PHE A 92 13.03 -6.18 2.55
C PHE A 92 12.74 -6.98 1.27
N ARG A 93 12.81 -8.32 1.31
CA ARG A 93 12.41 -9.15 0.17
C ARG A 93 10.94 -8.97 -0.21
N GLY A 94 10.05 -8.80 0.78
CA GLY A 94 8.65 -8.48 0.57
C GLY A 94 8.46 -7.14 -0.15
N LEU A 95 9.15 -6.10 0.32
CA LEU A 95 9.16 -4.77 -0.32
C LEU A 95 9.66 -4.86 -1.77
N GLU A 96 10.85 -5.43 -1.98
CA GLU A 96 11.46 -5.56 -3.32
C GLU A 96 10.58 -6.37 -4.26
N GLY A 97 9.91 -7.42 -3.75
CA GLY A 97 8.95 -8.20 -4.51
C GLY A 97 7.76 -7.37 -4.96
N LEU A 98 7.15 -6.58 -4.07
CA LEU A 98 6.06 -5.68 -4.40
C LEU A 98 6.50 -4.59 -5.39
N GLU A 99 7.68 -4.00 -5.22
CA GLU A 99 8.24 -3.03 -6.16
C GLU A 99 8.38 -3.61 -7.56
N GLN A 100 8.92 -4.82 -7.69
CA GLN A 100 9.04 -5.52 -8.98
C GLN A 100 7.68 -5.77 -9.61
N MET A 101 6.70 -6.20 -8.82
CA MET A 101 5.35 -6.48 -9.30
C MET A 101 4.63 -5.21 -9.77
N VAL A 102 4.76 -4.10 -9.04
CA VAL A 102 4.24 -2.78 -9.44
C VAL A 102 4.94 -2.27 -10.71
N ALA A 103 6.25 -2.51 -10.85
CA ALA A 103 6.97 -2.20 -12.08
C ALA A 103 6.40 -2.96 -13.30
N ILE A 104 6.10 -4.26 -13.14
CA ILE A 104 5.48 -5.07 -14.20
C ILE A 104 4.10 -4.50 -14.58
N VAL A 105 3.28 -4.10 -13.61
CA VAL A 105 1.98 -3.45 -13.88
C VAL A 105 2.16 -2.15 -14.67
N SER A 106 3.17 -1.36 -14.32
CA SER A 106 3.49 -0.10 -15.01
C SER A 106 3.90 -0.33 -16.47
N GLU A 107 4.71 -1.35 -16.73
CA GLU A 107 5.24 -1.65 -18.07
C GLU A 107 4.22 -2.36 -18.98
N THR A 108 3.50 -3.33 -18.44
CA THR A 108 2.61 -4.20 -19.21
C THR A 108 1.16 -3.72 -19.20
N GLY A 109 0.77 -2.99 -18.15
CA GLY A 109 -0.61 -2.61 -17.90
C GLY A 109 -1.52 -3.75 -17.43
N GLU A 110 -0.96 -4.95 -17.21
CA GLU A 110 -1.65 -6.19 -16.82
C GLU A 110 -1.24 -6.62 -15.40
N ALA A 111 -1.95 -7.61 -14.86
CA ALA A 111 -1.60 -8.19 -13.57
C ALA A 111 -0.21 -8.88 -13.64
N PRO A 112 0.65 -8.72 -12.62
CA PRO A 112 1.96 -9.34 -12.59
C PRO A 112 1.83 -10.86 -12.37
N PRO A 113 2.87 -11.66 -12.66
CA PRO A 113 2.86 -13.09 -12.38
C PRO A 113 2.75 -13.35 -10.86
N GLU A 114 2.13 -14.48 -10.51
CA GLU A 114 2.05 -14.98 -9.14
C GLU A 114 3.45 -15.20 -8.55
N ARG A 115 3.59 -14.93 -7.25
CA ARG A 115 4.82 -15.12 -6.47
C ARG A 115 4.57 -16.05 -5.26
N PRO A 116 4.19 -17.31 -5.49
CA PRO A 116 3.91 -18.26 -4.41
C PRO A 116 5.16 -18.56 -3.57
N ASP A 117 6.35 -18.39 -4.15
CA ASP A 117 7.65 -18.41 -3.46
C ASP A 117 7.68 -17.37 -2.34
N LEU A 118 7.40 -16.11 -2.67
CA LEU A 118 7.47 -15.00 -1.74
C LEU A 118 6.36 -15.06 -0.69
N VAL A 119 5.14 -15.44 -1.09
CA VAL A 119 4.03 -15.67 -0.14
C VAL A 119 4.41 -16.76 0.86
N SER A 120 4.96 -17.88 0.38
CA SER A 120 5.38 -18.97 1.28
C SER A 120 6.49 -18.55 2.24
N GLU A 121 7.48 -17.79 1.77
CA GLU A 121 8.54 -17.24 2.62
C GLU A 121 7.97 -16.30 3.70
N LEU A 122 7.09 -15.38 3.32
CA LEU A 122 6.48 -14.40 4.24
C LEU A 122 5.58 -15.08 5.28
N SER A 123 4.85 -16.13 4.92
CA SER A 123 3.94 -16.85 5.83
C SER A 123 4.64 -17.81 6.79
N VAL A 124 5.96 -18.01 6.71
CA VAL A 124 6.70 -18.85 7.67
C VAL A 124 6.48 -18.30 9.09
N PRO A 125 6.01 -19.10 10.07
CA PRO A 125 5.81 -18.61 11.43
C PRO A 125 7.08 -17.98 12.00
N ILE A 126 6.92 -16.84 12.66
CA ILE A 126 8.00 -16.25 13.45
C ILE A 126 8.25 -17.19 14.64
N GLU A 127 9.34 -17.95 14.61
CA GLU A 127 9.73 -18.75 15.77
C GLU A 127 10.10 -17.80 16.91
N ALA A 128 9.17 -17.63 17.84
CA ALA A 128 9.41 -16.97 19.11
C ALA A 128 10.36 -17.84 19.94
N THR A 129 11.65 -17.82 19.62
CA THR A 129 12.65 -18.23 20.60
C THR A 129 12.55 -17.24 21.78
N PRO A 130 12.49 -17.70 23.03
CA PRO A 130 12.42 -16.81 24.18
C PRO A 130 13.79 -16.15 24.37
N VAL A 131 14.11 -15.15 23.56
CA VAL A 131 15.17 -14.18 23.85
C VAL A 131 14.60 -13.22 24.89
N THR A 132 14.66 -13.65 26.14
CA THR A 132 14.56 -12.79 27.32
C THR A 132 15.68 -11.76 27.25
N SER A 133 15.40 -10.60 26.63
CA SER A 133 16.08 -9.30 26.78
C SER A 133 16.12 -8.56 25.44
N MET A 134 15.07 -7.79 25.13
CA MET A 134 15.17 -6.43 24.53
C MET A 134 13.85 -5.82 24.04
N CYS A 135 12.70 -6.48 24.16
CA CYS A 135 11.42 -5.81 23.87
C CYS A 135 10.99 -5.07 25.15
N VAL A 136 11.41 -3.81 25.24
CA VAL A 136 11.00 -2.89 26.31
C VAL A 136 9.51 -2.61 26.16
N GLU A 137 8.80 -2.89 27.25
CA GLU A 137 7.38 -2.62 27.44
C GLU A 137 7.12 -1.13 27.21
N SER A 138 6.51 -0.80 26.07
CA SER A 138 6.06 0.56 25.77
C SER A 138 4.55 0.64 26.02
N GLU A 139 4.21 1.51 26.95
CA GLU A 139 2.91 1.76 27.54
C GLU A 139 1.87 2.12 26.48
N SER A 140 0.87 1.24 26.34
CA SER A 140 -0.36 1.48 25.58
C SER A 140 -1.04 2.77 26.02
N THR A 141 -0.99 3.81 25.19
CA THR A 141 -1.93 4.94 25.25
C THR A 141 -2.92 4.82 24.08
N PRO A 142 -4.25 4.93 24.31
CA PRO A 142 -5.23 4.88 23.24
C PRO A 142 -5.13 6.10 22.32
N PRO A 143 -5.60 6.00 21.07
CA PRO A 143 -5.34 6.97 20.02
C PRO A 143 -6.11 8.27 20.23
N PRO A 144 -5.49 9.46 20.03
CA PRO A 144 -6.28 10.64 19.70
C PRO A 144 -6.75 10.53 18.24
N GLU A 145 -8.06 10.45 18.14
CA GLU A 145 -8.93 10.52 16.97
C GLU A 145 -8.68 11.78 16.10
N SER A 146 -9.02 11.62 14.82
CA SER A 146 -9.21 12.61 13.75
C SER A 146 -8.01 12.97 12.85
N LEU A 147 -7.95 12.29 11.70
CA LEU A 147 -7.66 12.84 10.37
C LEU A 147 -8.40 11.96 9.34
N PRO A 148 -8.83 12.52 8.21
CA PRO A 148 -10.08 12.15 7.54
C PRO A 148 -10.05 10.73 6.99
N GLU A 149 -11.14 10.00 7.21
CA GLU A 149 -11.47 8.81 6.46
C GLU A 149 -11.46 9.15 4.96
N PRO A 150 -10.87 8.30 4.10
CA PRO A 150 -11.04 8.44 2.67
C PRO A 150 -12.55 8.42 2.37
N PRO A 151 -13.04 9.26 1.43
CA PRO A 151 -14.47 9.33 1.16
C PRO A 151 -15.01 7.94 0.86
N ASP A 152 -16.03 7.56 1.64
CA ASP A 152 -16.87 6.39 1.43
C ASP A 152 -17.19 6.27 -0.06
N ALA A 153 -16.91 5.10 -0.63
CA ALA A 153 -17.07 4.79 -2.04
C ALA A 153 -18.55 4.62 -2.43
N ALA A 154 -19.39 5.54 -1.97
CA ALA A 154 -20.81 5.61 -2.22
C ALA A 154 -21.27 7.07 -2.17
N GLU A 155 -20.80 7.91 -3.10
CA GLU A 155 -21.54 9.04 -3.72
C GLU A 155 -20.65 9.70 -4.80
N LEU A 156 -20.32 8.97 -5.86
CA LEU A 156 -19.85 9.57 -7.12
C LEU A 156 -21.06 9.93 -7.99
N ASP A 157 -21.91 10.87 -7.56
CA ASP A 157 -23.11 11.21 -8.35
C ASP A 157 -23.49 12.70 -8.47
N VAL A 158 -22.67 13.67 -8.03
CA VAL A 158 -23.07 15.09 -8.18
C VAL A 158 -22.04 16.04 -8.81
N GLU A 159 -20.73 15.74 -8.81
CA GLU A 159 -19.74 16.73 -9.30
C GLU A 159 -19.23 16.55 -10.74
N LEU A 160 -19.76 15.59 -11.51
CA LEU A 160 -19.43 15.47 -12.94
C LEU A 160 -20.33 16.35 -13.83
N ALA A 161 -21.50 16.78 -13.34
CA ALA A 161 -22.42 17.63 -14.09
C ALA A 161 -21.94 19.09 -14.21
N ALA A 162 -21.21 19.60 -13.21
CA ALA A 162 -20.73 20.99 -13.21
C ALA A 162 -19.54 21.21 -14.17
N VAL A 163 -18.65 20.22 -14.30
CA VAL A 163 -17.46 20.33 -15.16
C VAL A 163 -17.83 20.17 -16.65
N MET A 164 -18.83 19.36 -16.99
CA MET A 164 -19.30 19.24 -18.38
C MET A 164 -20.06 20.48 -18.87
N ALA A 165 -20.75 21.22 -17.99
CA ALA A 165 -21.43 22.46 -18.35
C ALA A 165 -20.47 23.62 -18.71
N ALA A 166 -19.24 23.62 -18.16
CA ALA A 166 -18.25 24.66 -18.43
C ALA A 166 -17.55 24.50 -19.80
N LEU A 167 -17.48 23.27 -20.33
CA LEU A 167 -16.81 23.00 -21.61
C LEU A 167 -17.70 23.28 -22.84
N GLU A 168 -19.03 23.25 -22.71
CA GLU A 168 -19.94 23.57 -23.81
C GLU A 168 -20.12 25.08 -24.07
N ALA A 169 -19.76 25.94 -23.11
CA ALA A 169 -19.85 27.39 -23.27
C ALA A 169 -18.73 27.98 -24.16
N GLU A 170 -17.55 27.37 -24.21
CA GLU A 170 -16.40 27.83 -25.01
C GLU A 170 -16.49 27.39 -26.49
N ALA A 171 -17.20 26.31 -26.80
CA ALA A 171 -17.38 25.83 -28.18
C ALA A 171 -18.37 26.70 -29.00
N GLY A 172 -19.29 27.41 -28.34
CA GLY A 172 -20.27 28.28 -28.99
C GLY A 172 -19.72 29.62 -29.48
N ALA A 173 -18.66 30.14 -28.85
CA ALA A 173 -18.16 31.49 -29.14
C ALA A 173 -17.33 31.58 -30.44
N LYS A 174 -16.67 30.49 -30.85
CA LYS A 174 -15.84 30.47 -32.08
C LYS A 174 -16.63 30.35 -33.39
N LYS A 175 -17.90 29.93 -33.36
CA LYS A 175 -18.72 29.77 -34.58
C LYS A 175 -19.45 31.06 -35.02
N LYS A 176 -19.44 32.12 -34.19
CA LYS A 176 -20.08 33.41 -34.52
C LYS A 176 -19.13 34.48 -35.08
N LEU A 177 -17.83 34.17 -35.20
CA LEU A 177 -16.82 35.05 -35.79
C LEU A 177 -16.39 34.64 -37.22
N LEU A 178 -16.92 33.53 -37.73
CA LEU A 178 -16.76 33.08 -39.12
C LEU A 178 -18.13 32.90 -39.78
N ASN A 179 -18.97 33.94 -39.78
CA ASN A 179 -20.09 34.06 -40.71
C ASN A 179 -20.52 35.53 -40.85
#